data_AF-A0A8S9QGT5-F1
#
_entry.id   AF-A0A8S9QGT5-F1
#
_cell.length_a   1.000
_cell.length_b   1.000
_cell.length_c   1.000
_cell.angle_alpha   90.00
_cell.angle_beta   90.00
_cell.angle_gamma   90.00
#
_symmetry.space_group_name_H-M   'P 1'
#
loop_
_entity.id
_entity.type
_entity.pdbx_description
1 polymer ?
#
loop_
_entity_poly.entity_id
_entity_poly.type
_entity_poly.pdbx_seq_one_letter_code
_entity_poly.pdbx_strand_id
1 'polypeptide(L)'
;MPKVPEIPKPELPKVPEIPKPEAPKLPEVPKPEMPKVPEIPKPELPKVPEMPKVPEIPKPELPKVPEIPKPELPKVPEIKKPELPKMPEIPKPEAPKLPEIQKPELPTIPEVPKPDVPKVPEIPKPELPEMPEVPKLPEFPKVPGTH
;
A
#
# COMPACT_ATOMS: atom_id res chain seq x y z
N MET A 1 173.71 -59.36 24.18
CA MET A 1 173.23 -60.58 23.50
C MET A 1 171.98 -60.21 22.69
N PRO A 2 171.84 -60.73 21.46
CA PRO A 2 170.95 -60.18 20.43
C PRO A 2 169.46 -60.35 20.77
N LYS A 3 168.63 -59.38 20.34
CA LYS A 3 167.17 -59.49 20.38
C LYS A 3 166.72 -60.64 19.47
N VAL A 4 166.01 -61.62 20.04
CA VAL A 4 165.42 -62.72 19.28
C VAL A 4 164.28 -62.14 18.43
N PRO A 5 164.22 -62.40 17.11
CA PRO A 5 163.11 -61.96 16.28
C PRO A 5 161.80 -62.61 16.77
N GLU A 6 160.77 -61.78 17.00
CA GLU A 6 159.43 -62.25 17.33
C GLU A 6 158.79 -62.84 16.06
N ILE A 7 158.53 -64.15 16.07
CA ILE A 7 158.02 -64.87 14.90
C ILE A 7 156.53 -64.51 14.74
N PRO A 8 156.06 -64.10 13.55
CA PRO A 8 154.64 -63.81 13.33
C PRO A 8 153.77 -65.03 13.65
N LYS A 9 152.71 -64.85 14.44
CA LYS A 9 151.72 -65.92 14.67
C LYS A 9 151.04 -66.28 13.34
N PRO A 10 150.91 -67.57 12.98
CA PRO A 10 150.14 -67.96 11.82
C PRO A 10 148.67 -67.55 11.97
N GLU A 11 148.16 -66.73 11.05
CA GLU A 11 146.72 -66.52 10.93
C GLU A 11 146.09 -67.78 10.33
N LEU A 12 145.15 -68.39 11.05
CA LEU A 12 144.42 -69.55 10.54
C LEU A 12 143.50 -69.12 9.38
N PRO A 13 143.40 -69.91 8.31
CA PRO A 13 142.49 -69.62 7.21
C PRO A 13 141.04 -69.58 7.71
N LYS A 14 140.29 -68.54 7.32
CA LYS A 14 138.84 -68.44 7.60
C LYS A 14 138.14 -69.63 6.93
N VAL A 15 137.50 -70.47 7.74
CA VAL A 15 136.69 -71.59 7.25
C VAL A 15 135.50 -71.05 6.42
N PRO A 16 135.18 -71.67 5.27
CA PRO A 16 134.00 -71.30 4.49
C PRO A 16 132.72 -71.45 5.33
N GLU A 17 131.85 -70.45 5.31
CA GLU A 17 130.55 -70.50 5.98
C GLU A 17 129.65 -71.51 5.24
N ILE A 18 129.29 -72.60 5.91
CA ILE A 18 128.45 -73.65 5.31
C ILE A 18 127.00 -73.11 5.22
N PRO A 19 126.33 -73.17 4.06
CA PRO A 19 124.94 -72.77 3.94
C PRO A 19 124.06 -73.55 4.93
N LYS A 20 123.28 -72.85 5.76
CA LYS A 20 122.31 -73.51 6.64
C LYS A 20 121.19 -74.10 5.77
N PRO A 21 120.79 -75.37 5.98
CA PRO A 21 119.65 -75.92 5.28
C PRO A 21 118.37 -75.16 5.66
N GLU A 22 117.64 -74.65 4.67
CA GLU A 22 116.29 -74.10 4.87
C GLU A 22 115.34 -75.24 5.27
N ALA A 23 114.62 -75.05 6.38
CA ALA A 23 113.63 -76.02 6.82
C ALA A 23 112.44 -76.06 5.84
N PRO A 24 111.84 -77.24 5.59
CA PRO A 24 110.65 -77.35 4.74
C PRO A 24 109.50 -76.54 5.32
N LYS A 25 108.82 -75.74 4.47
CA LYS A 25 107.61 -75.00 4.85
C LYS A 25 106.52 -75.99 5.24
N LEU A 26 105.96 -75.83 6.44
CA LEU A 26 104.86 -76.68 6.90
C LEU A 26 103.58 -76.37 6.09
N PRO A 27 102.73 -77.37 5.78
CA PRO A 27 101.46 -77.15 5.13
C PRO A 27 100.56 -76.21 5.95
N GLU A 28 99.91 -75.25 5.29
CA GLU A 28 98.92 -74.38 5.93
C GLU A 28 97.65 -75.19 6.25
N VAL A 29 97.28 -75.26 7.53
CA VAL A 29 96.08 -75.99 7.96
C VAL A 29 94.85 -75.11 7.73
N PRO A 30 93.78 -75.59 7.06
CA PRO A 30 92.55 -74.82 6.87
C PRO A 30 91.96 -74.43 8.22
N LYS A 31 91.62 -73.14 8.40
CA LYS A 31 90.92 -72.68 9.60
C LYS A 31 89.47 -73.17 9.55
N PRO A 32 88.92 -73.70 10.65
CA PRO A 32 87.51 -74.11 10.69
C PRO A 32 86.60 -72.88 10.57
N GLU A 33 85.65 -72.90 9.63
CA GLU A 33 84.58 -71.90 9.55
C GLU A 33 83.57 -72.13 10.68
N MET A 34 83.20 -71.06 11.39
CA MET A 34 82.18 -71.14 12.44
C MET A 34 80.77 -71.26 11.83
N PRO A 35 79.88 -72.07 12.43
CA PRO A 35 78.51 -72.18 11.96
C PRO A 35 77.77 -70.85 12.07
N LYS A 36 77.01 -70.49 11.04
CA LYS A 36 76.14 -69.29 11.03
C LYS A 36 75.05 -69.45 12.10
N VAL A 37 74.92 -68.46 12.97
CA VAL A 37 73.90 -68.46 14.02
C VAL A 37 72.53 -68.22 13.39
N PRO A 38 71.48 -69.00 13.73
CA PRO A 38 70.13 -68.75 13.22
C PRO A 38 69.61 -67.38 13.62
N GLU A 39 68.97 -66.67 12.69
CA GLU A 39 68.33 -65.38 12.97
C GLU A 39 67.07 -65.60 13.81
N ILE A 40 66.98 -64.94 14.98
CA ILE A 40 65.84 -65.07 15.87
C ILE A 40 64.74 -64.11 15.38
N PRO A 41 63.51 -64.59 15.10
CA PRO A 41 62.42 -63.71 14.69
C PRO A 41 62.08 -62.69 15.78
N LYS A 42 61.91 -61.42 15.38
CA LYS A 42 61.54 -60.35 16.31
C LYS A 42 60.09 -60.54 16.78
N PRO A 43 59.79 -60.40 18.09
CA PRO A 43 58.42 -60.47 18.57
C PRO A 43 57.59 -59.29 18.05
N GLU A 44 56.43 -59.59 17.44
CA GLU A 44 55.44 -58.58 17.06
C GLU A 44 54.65 -58.14 18.28
N LEU A 45 54.43 -56.82 18.44
CA LEU A 45 53.64 -56.28 19.53
C LEU A 45 52.13 -56.48 19.27
N PRO A 46 51.32 -56.72 20.32
CA PRO A 46 49.88 -56.84 20.18
C PRO A 46 49.27 -55.54 19.62
N LYS A 47 48.30 -55.67 18.73
CA LYS A 47 47.54 -54.54 18.18
C LYS A 47 46.75 -53.86 19.31
N VAL A 48 46.87 -52.54 19.40
CA VAL A 48 46.05 -51.73 20.33
C VAL A 48 44.57 -51.79 19.92
N PRO A 49 43.65 -52.01 20.87
CA PRO A 49 42.21 -51.96 20.59
C PRO A 49 41.79 -50.58 20.08
N GLU A 50 40.89 -50.53 19.09
CA GLU A 50 40.28 -49.27 18.66
C GLU A 50 39.40 -48.69 19.79
N MET A 51 39.54 -47.39 20.04
CA MET A 51 38.72 -46.71 21.03
C MET A 51 37.25 -46.62 20.56
N PRO A 52 36.28 -46.77 21.48
CA PRO A 52 34.88 -46.58 21.15
C PRO A 52 34.61 -45.14 20.69
N LYS A 53 33.77 -45.00 19.65
CA LYS A 53 33.32 -43.69 19.16
C LYS A 53 32.51 -42.98 20.26
N VAL A 54 32.83 -41.73 20.52
CA VAL A 54 32.09 -40.90 21.49
C VAL A 54 30.72 -40.56 20.91
N PRO A 55 29.61 -40.72 21.65
CA PRO A 55 28.29 -40.28 21.20
C PRO A 55 28.25 -38.78 20.88
N GLU A 56 27.61 -38.42 19.77
CA GLU A 56 27.42 -37.02 19.38
C GLU A 56 26.39 -36.36 20.31
N ILE A 57 26.75 -35.24 20.94
CA ILE A 57 25.85 -34.52 21.84
C ILE A 57 24.89 -33.67 20.99
N PRO A 58 23.55 -33.80 21.15
CA PRO A 58 22.60 -32.99 20.40
C PRO A 58 22.79 -31.50 20.73
N LYS A 59 22.77 -30.66 19.70
CA LYS A 59 22.89 -29.20 19.86
C LYS A 59 21.63 -28.66 20.54
N PRO A 60 21.75 -27.77 21.55
CA PRO A 60 20.60 -27.14 22.15
C PRO A 60 19.87 -26.24 21.14
N GLU A 61 18.56 -26.45 20.96
CA GLU A 61 17.71 -25.56 20.17
C GLU A 61 17.41 -24.28 20.96
N LEU A 62 17.50 -23.13 20.30
CA LEU A 62 17.15 -21.85 20.91
C LEU A 62 15.62 -21.69 20.97
N PRO A 63 15.07 -21.09 22.05
CA PRO A 63 13.65 -20.79 22.14
C PRO A 63 13.21 -19.84 21.02
N LYS A 64 12.04 -20.09 20.44
CA LYS A 64 11.43 -19.21 19.43
C LYS A 64 11.13 -17.85 20.06
N VAL A 65 11.53 -16.78 19.38
CA VAL A 65 11.26 -15.40 19.82
C VAL A 65 9.75 -15.13 19.66
N PRO A 66 9.06 -14.58 20.68
CA PRO A 66 7.66 -14.19 20.55
C PRO A 66 7.46 -13.14 19.45
N GLU A 67 6.39 -13.29 18.66
CA GLU A 67 6.04 -12.30 17.63
C GLU A 67 5.53 -11.02 18.31
N ILE A 68 6.14 -9.88 17.97
CA ILE A 68 5.75 -8.57 18.55
C ILE A 68 4.54 -8.04 17.77
N PRO A 69 3.42 -7.69 18.44
CA PRO A 69 2.27 -7.09 17.78
C PRO A 69 2.66 -5.80 17.05
N LYS A 70 2.17 -5.63 15.82
CA LYS A 70 2.37 -4.37 15.07
C LYS A 70 1.58 -3.24 15.73
N PRO A 71 2.18 -2.05 15.91
CA PRO A 71 1.45 -0.90 16.44
C PRO A 71 0.36 -0.47 15.46
N GLU A 72 -0.89 -0.37 15.94
CA GLU A 72 -1.99 0.22 15.17
C GLU A 72 -1.89 1.75 15.19
N LEU A 73 -2.05 2.37 14.03
CA LEU A 73 -2.05 3.84 13.92
C LEU A 73 -3.41 4.40 14.39
N PRO A 74 -3.43 5.57 15.07
CA PRO A 74 -4.67 6.23 15.45
C PRO A 74 -5.53 6.55 14.21
N LYS A 75 -6.84 6.35 14.32
CA LYS A 75 -7.80 6.77 13.28
C LYS A 75 -7.76 8.29 13.15
N VAL A 76 -7.63 8.78 11.92
CA VAL A 76 -7.65 10.20 11.60
C VAL A 76 -9.09 10.73 11.80
N PRO A 77 -9.29 11.85 12.53
CA PRO A 77 -10.62 12.45 12.69
C PRO A 77 -11.23 12.85 11.34
N GLU A 78 -12.52 12.57 11.16
CA GLU A 78 -13.24 12.95 9.95
C GLU A 78 -13.45 14.47 9.92
N ILE A 79 -12.85 15.14 8.94
CA ILE A 79 -12.97 16.59 8.78
C ILE A 79 -14.32 16.89 8.12
N LYS A 80 -15.22 17.56 8.84
CA LYS A 80 -16.48 18.06 8.26
C LYS A 80 -16.17 19.07 7.16
N LYS A 81 -16.75 18.87 5.97
CA LYS A 81 -16.65 19.84 4.87
C LYS A 81 -17.27 21.18 5.30
N PRO A 82 -16.61 22.32 5.01
CA PRO A 82 -17.21 23.63 5.25
C PRO A 82 -18.45 23.81 4.36
N GLU A 83 -19.55 24.25 4.97
CA GLU A 83 -20.74 24.68 4.22
C GLU A 83 -20.45 25.99 3.48
N LEU A 84 -20.80 26.03 2.20
CA LEU A 84 -20.64 27.26 1.40
C LEU A 84 -21.73 28.28 1.77
N PRO A 85 -21.40 29.58 1.78
CA PRO A 85 -22.38 30.63 2.03
C PRO A 85 -23.48 30.59 0.95
N LYS A 86 -24.74 30.78 1.38
CA LYS A 86 -25.87 30.90 0.45
C LYS A 86 -25.68 32.11 -0.46
N MET A 87 -25.88 31.90 -1.75
CA MET A 87 -25.74 32.97 -2.74
C MET A 87 -26.87 34.00 -2.57
N PRO A 88 -26.58 35.31 -2.68
CA PRO A 88 -27.61 36.35 -2.61
C PRO A 88 -28.66 36.17 -3.71
N GLU A 89 -29.93 36.36 -3.36
CA GLU A 89 -31.02 36.33 -4.34
C GLU A 89 -30.97 37.61 -5.20
N ILE A 90 -30.88 37.45 -6.52
CA ILE A 90 -30.83 38.58 -7.45
C ILE A 90 -32.27 39.08 -7.67
N PRO A 91 -32.56 40.37 -7.44
CA PRO A 91 -33.88 40.94 -7.72
C PRO A 91 -34.24 40.76 -9.20
N LYS A 92 -35.47 40.29 -9.48
CA LYS A 92 -35.96 40.24 -10.86
C LYS A 92 -36.17 41.66 -11.38
N PRO A 93 -35.69 41.99 -12.60
CA PRO A 93 -35.96 43.29 -13.20
C PRO A 93 -37.46 43.46 -13.46
N GLU A 94 -38.06 44.53 -12.93
CA GLU A 94 -39.43 44.91 -13.27
C GLU A 94 -39.48 45.44 -14.71
N ALA A 95 -40.48 44.99 -15.48
CA ALA A 95 -40.67 45.43 -16.85
C ALA A 95 -41.12 46.91 -16.89
N PRO A 96 -40.66 47.70 -17.87
CA PRO A 96 -41.08 49.09 -18.02
C PRO A 96 -42.59 49.18 -18.28
N LYS A 97 -43.28 50.06 -17.55
CA LYS A 97 -44.71 50.36 -17.78
C LYS A 97 -44.86 51.02 -19.16
N LEU A 98 -45.70 50.42 -20.01
CA LEU A 98 -46.01 50.99 -21.32
C LEU A 98 -46.85 52.28 -21.16
N PRO A 99 -46.61 53.31 -21.98
CA PRO A 99 -47.41 54.53 -21.95
C PRO A 99 -48.86 54.26 -22.35
N GLU A 100 -49.80 54.87 -21.63
CA GLU A 100 -51.23 54.80 -21.95
C GLU A 100 -51.52 55.51 -23.29
N ILE A 101 -52.03 54.76 -24.27
CA ILE A 101 -52.43 55.31 -25.55
C ILE A 101 -53.81 55.97 -25.37
N GLN A 102 -53.87 57.29 -25.53
CA GLN A 102 -55.13 58.02 -25.55
C GLN A 102 -55.96 57.63 -26.79
N LYS A 103 -57.24 57.27 -26.57
CA LYS A 103 -58.15 56.91 -27.67
C LYS A 103 -58.47 58.15 -28.53
N PRO A 104 -58.48 58.03 -29.87
CA PRO A 104 -58.89 59.13 -30.73
C PRO A 104 -60.35 59.51 -30.48
N GLU A 105 -60.63 60.80 -30.30
CA GLU A 105 -62.00 61.32 -30.29
C GLU A 105 -62.57 61.31 -31.71
N LEU A 106 -63.78 60.76 -31.86
CA LEU A 106 -64.48 60.71 -33.15
C LEU A 106 -65.13 62.07 -33.46
N PRO A 107 -65.19 62.48 -34.74
CA PRO A 107 -65.80 63.73 -35.13
C PRO A 107 -67.31 63.73 -34.83
N THR A 108 -67.81 64.86 -34.31
CA THR A 108 -69.23 65.07 -34.05
C THR A 108 -70.00 65.23 -35.36
N ILE A 109 -71.10 64.47 -35.50
CA ILE A 109 -71.98 64.56 -36.67
C ILE A 109 -72.87 65.82 -36.56
N PRO A 110 -73.05 66.61 -37.65
CA PRO A 110 -73.93 67.77 -37.64
C PRO A 110 -75.41 67.39 -37.45
N GLU A 111 -76.12 68.17 -36.63
CA GLU A 111 -77.56 67.99 -36.38
C GLU A 111 -78.39 68.43 -37.59
N VAL A 112 -79.29 67.57 -38.06
CA VAL A 112 -80.14 67.83 -39.23
C VAL A 112 -81.42 68.55 -38.80
N PRO A 113 -81.86 69.64 -39.45
CA PRO A 113 -83.08 70.35 -39.07
C PRO A 113 -84.32 69.46 -39.19
N LYS A 114 -85.21 69.52 -38.19
CA LYS A 114 -86.49 68.78 -38.22
C LYS A 114 -87.46 69.44 -39.21
N PRO A 115 -88.16 68.68 -40.06
CA PRO A 115 -89.15 69.21 -40.97
C PRO A 115 -90.40 69.71 -40.21
N ASP A 116 -90.91 70.88 -40.61
CA ASP A 116 -92.10 71.51 -40.06
C ASP A 116 -93.36 70.80 -40.59
N VAL A 117 -94.27 70.41 -39.70
CA VAL A 117 -95.49 69.64 -40.04
C VAL A 117 -96.69 70.60 -40.08
N PRO A 118 -97.50 70.64 -41.16
CA PRO A 118 -98.65 71.54 -41.24
C PRO A 118 -99.74 71.19 -40.21
N LYS A 119 -100.32 72.21 -39.57
CA LYS A 119 -101.40 72.06 -38.59
C LYS A 119 -102.67 71.51 -39.25
N VAL A 120 -103.25 70.47 -38.65
CA VAL A 120 -104.55 69.89 -39.04
C VAL A 120 -105.72 70.77 -38.56
N PRO A 121 -106.81 70.93 -39.35
CA PRO A 121 -108.01 71.66 -38.93
C PRO A 121 -108.78 70.98 -37.79
N GLU A 122 -109.33 71.76 -36.88
CA GLU A 122 -110.09 71.30 -35.72
C GLU A 122 -111.52 70.87 -36.12
N ILE A 123 -111.97 69.69 -35.69
CA ILE A 123 -113.30 69.13 -36.01
C ILE A 123 -114.29 69.51 -34.89
N PRO A 124 -115.51 69.99 -35.19
CA PRO A 124 -116.50 70.33 -34.17
C PRO A 124 -116.92 69.13 -33.30
N LYS A 125 -117.06 69.36 -32.00
CA LYS A 125 -117.40 68.34 -31.00
C LYS A 125 -118.91 68.02 -31.01
N PRO A 126 -119.34 66.75 -31.05
CA PRO A 126 -120.76 66.41 -30.99
C PRO A 126 -121.36 66.68 -29.61
N GLU A 127 -122.53 67.32 -29.54
CA GLU A 127 -123.30 67.46 -28.30
C GLU A 127 -124.10 66.18 -28.02
N LEU A 128 -124.00 65.67 -26.78
CA LEU A 128 -124.74 64.49 -26.33
C LEU A 128 -126.13 64.92 -25.80
N PRO A 129 -127.20 64.13 -26.05
CA PRO A 129 -128.53 64.44 -25.56
C PRO A 129 -128.61 64.32 -24.03
N GLU A 130 -129.34 65.23 -23.39
CA GLU A 130 -129.49 65.28 -21.93
C GLU A 130 -130.27 64.06 -21.39
N MET A 131 -129.77 63.47 -20.30
CA MET A 131 -130.42 62.36 -19.61
C MET A 131 -131.69 62.81 -18.86
N PRO A 132 -132.76 62.00 -18.86
CA PRO A 132 -133.96 62.31 -18.09
C PRO A 132 -133.71 62.25 -16.57
N GLU A 133 -134.30 63.21 -15.84
CA GLU A 133 -134.14 63.32 -14.38
C GLU A 133 -134.71 62.12 -13.63
N VAL A 134 -133.91 61.57 -12.71
CA VAL A 134 -134.28 60.48 -11.80
C VAL A 134 -135.13 61.01 -10.63
N PRO A 135 -136.21 60.30 -10.21
CA PRO A 135 -137.05 60.72 -9.08
C PRO A 135 -136.31 60.70 -7.73
N LYS A 136 -136.58 61.68 -6.86
CA LYS A 136 -135.90 61.86 -5.56
C LYS A 136 -136.28 60.82 -4.50
N LEU A 137 -135.26 60.48 -3.71
CA LEU A 137 -135.19 59.46 -2.64
C LEU A 137 -136.20 59.65 -1.50
N PRO A 138 -136.49 58.58 -0.73
CA PRO A 138 -136.88 58.69 0.68
C PRO A 138 -135.63 58.86 1.58
N GLU A 139 -135.56 59.97 2.33
CA GLU A 139 -134.59 60.14 3.42
C GLU A 139 -135.03 59.33 4.65
N PHE A 140 -134.10 58.61 5.27
CA PHE A 140 -134.34 57.88 6.52
C PHE A 140 -133.23 58.23 7.54
N PRO A 141 -133.53 58.10 8.85
CA PRO A 141 -133.42 59.22 9.77
C PRO A 141 -132.06 59.29 10.48
N LYS A 142 -131.64 60.52 10.82
CA LYS A 142 -130.47 60.79 11.68
C LYS A 142 -130.63 60.12 13.04
N VAL A 143 -129.75 59.17 13.35
CA VAL A 143 -129.52 58.75 14.73
C VAL A 143 -128.79 59.89 15.48
N PRO A 144 -129.29 60.34 16.65
CA PRO A 144 -128.65 61.40 17.42
C PRO A 144 -127.40 60.85 18.13
N GLY A 145 -126.28 61.53 17.95
CA GLY A 145 -125.09 61.31 18.78
C GLY A 145 -125.18 62.08 20.08
N THR A 146 -124.48 61.62 21.11
CA THR A 146 -123.89 62.47 22.16
C THR A 146 -122.90 61.63 22.98
N HIS A 147 -121.68 62.16 23.05
CA HIS A 147 -120.73 62.19 24.17
C HIS A 147 -120.34 60.91 24.92
#